data_AF-A0A7W0SUU1-F1
#
_entry.id   AF-A0A7W0SUU1-F1
#
_cell.length_a   1.000
_cell.length_b   1.000
_cell.length_c   1.000
_cell.angle_alpha   90.00
_cell.angle_beta   90.00
_cell.angle_gamma   90.00
#
_symmetry.space_group_name_H-M   'P 1'
#
loop_
_entity.id
_entity.type
_entity.pdbx_description
1 polymer ?
#
loop_
_entity_poly.entity_id
_entity_poly.type
_entity_poly.pdbx_seq_one_letter_code
_entity_poly.pdbx_strand_id
1 'polypeptide(L)'
;MRGISLRRPSPAMVIACVALAVALGGTSYATVLQVPRSSVGTTQLKTGAVTTKKLASNAVTAAKVRNGSLLKADFGPGQLPAGPTGPQGPAGPAGAPGLSAVERVEASSPNNSTTPKVVHIACPAGKRLVGGGARVYGGSPKVALWASFPDNDNIYRANATETDAFVPSWSLTVYAICAVTS
;
A
#
# COMPACT_ATOMS: atom_id res chain seq x y z
N MET A 1 27.43 41.80 88.16
CA MET A 1 27.47 42.28 86.76
C MET A 1 28.90 42.69 86.44
N ARG A 2 29.64 41.90 85.65
CA ARG A 2 31.05 42.16 85.32
C ARG A 2 31.07 43.02 84.05
N GLY A 3 31.36 44.32 84.20
CA GLY A 3 31.41 45.25 83.07
C GLY A 3 32.56 44.90 82.13
N ILE A 4 32.25 44.63 80.86
CA ILE A 4 33.25 44.42 79.82
C ILE A 4 33.83 45.78 79.46
N SER A 5 35.11 46.02 79.76
CA SER A 5 35.80 47.25 79.32
C SER A 5 36.11 47.14 77.83
N LEU A 6 35.47 47.98 77.01
CA LEU A 6 35.78 48.11 75.59
C LEU A 6 37.09 48.87 75.42
N ARG A 7 38.19 48.16 75.12
CA ARG A 7 39.45 48.77 74.68
C ARG A 7 39.25 49.36 73.28
N ARG A 8 39.71 50.59 73.07
CA ARG A 8 39.75 51.18 71.72
C ARG A 8 40.71 50.35 70.87
N PRO A 9 40.27 49.76 69.74
CA PRO A 9 41.14 48.97 68.87
C PRO A 9 42.27 49.85 68.34
N SER A 10 43.47 49.28 68.23
CA SER A 10 44.62 50.01 67.69
C SER A 10 44.42 50.28 66.19
N PRO A 11 44.97 51.39 65.65
CA PRO A 11 44.91 51.68 64.22
C PRO A 11 45.40 50.52 63.34
N ALA A 12 46.40 49.76 63.81
CA ALA A 12 46.91 48.57 63.12
C ALA A 12 45.87 47.44 63.04
N MET A 13 45.09 47.21 64.10
CA MET A 13 44.02 46.21 64.10
C MET A 13 42.90 46.60 63.13
N VAL A 14 42.57 47.90 63.05
CA VAL A 14 41.57 48.41 62.10
C VAL A 14 42.03 48.19 60.67
N ILE A 15 43.28 48.54 60.35
CA ILE A 15 43.85 48.33 59.01
C ILE A 15 43.91 46.84 58.67
N ALA A 16 44.31 45.98 59.62
CA ALA A 16 44.34 44.53 59.42
C ALA A 16 42.95 43.96 59.12
N CYS A 17 41.92 44.38 59.85
CA CYS A 17 40.54 43.95 59.59
C CYS A 17 40.00 44.44 58.25
N VAL A 18 40.31 45.68 57.84
CA VAL A 18 39.91 46.21 56.52
C VAL A 18 40.65 45.50 55.39
N ALA A 19 41.96 45.30 55.51
CA ALA A 19 42.75 44.58 54.52
C ALA A 19 42.28 43.12 54.38
N LEU A 20 41.96 42.46 55.50
CA LEU A 20 41.42 41.11 55.52
C LEU A 20 40.04 41.04 54.85
N ALA A 21 39.17 42.01 55.13
CA ALA A 21 37.86 42.11 54.48
C ALA A 21 37.97 42.30 52.96
N VAL A 22 38.93 43.11 52.49
CA VAL A 22 39.17 43.35 51.06
C VAL A 22 39.80 42.12 50.39
N ALA A 23 40.78 41.48 51.02
CA ALA A 23 41.44 40.29 50.51
C ALA A 23 40.48 39.10 50.36
N LEU A 24 39.52 38.96 51.28
CA LEU A 24 38.48 37.93 51.22
C LEU A 24 37.29 38.33 50.31
N GLY A 25 37.13 39.61 49.97
CA GLY A 25 36.03 40.13 49.15
C GLY A 25 36.23 39.97 47.63
N GLY A 26 37.46 39.71 47.16
CA GLY A 26 37.80 39.74 45.74
C GLY A 26 37.12 38.68 44.86
N THR A 27 36.75 37.52 45.41
CA THR A 27 36.13 36.42 44.63
C THR A 27 34.62 36.54 44.46
N SER A 28 33.97 37.42 45.23
CA SER A 28 32.51 37.58 45.24
C SER A 28 31.99 38.59 44.22
N TYR A 29 32.82 39.55 43.79
CA TYR A 29 32.37 40.63 42.90
C TYR A 29 32.20 40.18 41.44
N ALA A 30 33.05 39.26 40.97
CA ALA A 30 33.04 38.79 39.59
C ALA A 30 31.87 37.86 39.26
N THR A 31 31.29 37.18 40.25
CA THR A 31 30.21 36.20 40.05
C THR A 31 28.82 36.79 40.21
N VAL A 32 28.67 37.92 40.93
CA VAL A 32 27.35 38.50 41.26
C VAL A 32 27.06 39.81 40.51
N LEU A 33 28.07 40.64 40.21
CA LEU A 33 27.86 41.99 39.65
C LEU A 33 28.40 42.18 38.21
N GLN A 34 29.15 41.22 37.67
CA GLN A 34 30.01 41.47 36.49
C GLN A 34 29.60 40.76 35.20
N VAL A 35 28.46 40.08 35.16
CA VAL A 35 27.96 39.48 33.91
C VAL A 35 26.65 40.15 33.52
N PRO A 36 26.69 41.28 32.79
CA PRO A 36 25.52 41.83 32.12
C PRO A 36 24.82 40.76 31.27
N ARG A 37 23.50 40.90 31.06
CA ARG A 37 22.77 39.98 30.16
C ARG A 37 23.48 39.91 28.80
N SER A 38 23.55 38.71 28.23
CA SER A 38 24.23 38.44 26.95
C SER A 38 25.76 38.62 26.94
N SER A 39 26.42 38.70 28.10
CA SER A 39 27.89 38.80 28.19
C SER A 39 28.65 37.48 27.96
N VAL A 40 27.94 36.35 27.86
CA VAL A 40 28.53 35.05 27.50
C VAL A 40 28.27 34.81 26.02
N GLY A 41 29.29 35.08 25.19
CA GLY A 41 29.31 34.77 23.77
C GLY A 41 29.89 33.38 23.47
N THR A 42 30.06 33.09 22.18
CA THR A 42 30.56 31.79 21.71
C THR A 42 32.02 31.53 22.11
N THR A 43 32.85 32.57 22.21
CA THR A 43 34.27 32.44 22.61
C THR A 43 34.45 32.02 24.07
N GLN A 44 33.49 32.37 24.94
CA GLN A 44 33.47 31.97 26.35
C GLN A 44 33.00 30.52 26.53
N LEU A 45 32.42 29.90 25.50
CA LEU A 45 31.92 28.53 25.53
C LEU A 45 32.90 27.58 24.85
N LYS A 46 33.50 26.68 25.63
CA LYS A 46 34.30 25.58 25.07
C LYS A 46 33.40 24.60 24.32
N THR A 47 33.93 23.93 23.29
CA THR A 47 33.21 22.85 22.58
C THR A 47 32.74 21.78 23.57
N GLY A 48 31.47 21.38 23.47
CA GLY A 48 30.86 20.41 24.39
C GLY A 48 30.55 20.95 25.79
N ALA A 49 30.72 22.27 26.05
CA ALA A 49 30.41 22.85 27.35
C ALA A 49 28.93 22.74 27.72
N VAL A 50 28.02 22.76 26.74
CA VAL A 50 26.58 22.57 26.94
C VAL A 50 26.22 21.13 26.58
N THR A 51 26.04 20.30 27.60
CA THR A 51 25.63 18.90 27.46
C THR A 51 24.14 18.74 27.79
N THR A 52 23.55 17.60 27.44
CA THR A 52 22.15 17.29 27.75
C THR A 52 21.82 17.43 29.23
N LYS A 53 22.72 17.01 30.14
CA LYS A 53 22.54 17.15 31.61
C LYS A 53 22.48 18.61 32.09
N LYS A 54 23.02 19.56 31.32
CA LYS A 54 22.99 21.00 31.65
C LYS A 54 21.76 21.70 31.08
N LEU A 55 21.01 21.04 30.20
CA LEU A 55 19.75 21.53 29.68
C LEU A 55 18.63 21.02 30.58
N ALA A 56 17.91 21.93 31.23
CA ALA A 56 16.69 21.58 31.94
C ALA A 56 15.62 21.05 30.95
N SER A 57 14.66 20.28 31.45
CA SER A 57 13.51 19.85 30.66
C SER A 57 12.79 21.06 30.06
N ASN A 58 12.44 20.99 28.78
CA ASN A 58 11.83 22.10 28.02
C ASN A 58 12.69 23.37 27.93
N ALA A 59 14.01 23.28 28.15
CA ALA A 59 14.91 24.44 27.99
C ALA A 59 14.97 24.94 26.53
N VAL A 60 14.79 24.06 25.54
CA VAL A 60 14.71 24.40 24.12
C VAL A 60 13.29 24.10 23.63
N THR A 61 12.49 25.15 23.49
CA THR A 61 11.10 25.06 23.00
C THR A 61 11.03 25.52 21.54
N ALA A 62 9.89 25.30 20.88
CA ALA A 62 9.66 25.74 19.50
C ALA A 62 9.96 27.24 19.31
N ALA A 63 9.59 28.09 20.27
CA ALA A 63 9.86 29.54 20.20
C ALA A 63 11.36 29.90 20.24
N LYS A 64 12.23 28.99 20.70
CA LYS A 64 13.70 29.17 20.73
C LYS A 64 14.39 28.61 19.49
N VAL A 65 13.65 27.94 18.60
CA VAL A 65 14.16 27.38 17.36
C VAL A 65 13.67 28.25 16.20
N ARG A 66 14.57 28.65 15.32
CA ARG A 66 14.20 29.47 14.15
C ARG A 66 13.41 28.62 13.16
N ASN A 67 12.30 29.13 12.64
CA ASN A 67 11.51 28.42 11.64
C ASN A 67 12.35 28.07 10.41
N GLY A 68 12.23 26.82 9.96
CA GLY A 68 12.97 26.29 8.81
C GLY A 68 14.46 26.01 9.07
N SER A 69 14.96 26.17 10.31
CA SER A 69 16.36 25.86 10.61
C SER A 69 16.64 24.37 10.81
N LEU A 70 15.61 23.55 10.96
CA LEU A 70 15.71 22.09 11.08
C LEU A 70 15.33 21.46 9.75
N LEU A 71 16.29 20.82 9.11
CA LEU A 71 16.15 20.10 7.85
C LEU A 71 16.00 18.61 8.10
N LYS A 72 15.56 17.86 7.08
CA LYS A 72 15.45 16.40 7.16
C LYS A 72 16.75 15.72 7.60
N ALA A 73 17.91 16.29 7.24
CA ALA A 73 19.23 15.78 7.61
C ALA A 73 19.54 15.89 9.11
N ASP A 74 18.87 16.79 9.84
CA ASP A 74 19.05 16.96 11.29
C ASP A 74 18.31 15.89 12.10
N PHE A 75 17.46 15.10 11.43
CA PHE A 75 16.66 14.05 12.05
C PHE A 75 17.15 12.67 11.61
N GLY A 76 17.28 11.76 12.60
CA GLY A 76 17.56 10.36 12.34
C GLY A 76 16.39 9.65 11.64
N PRO A 77 16.63 8.46 11.05
CA PRO A 77 15.57 7.65 10.44
C PRO A 77 14.42 7.40 11.43
N GLY A 78 13.18 7.63 11.00
CA GLY A 78 11.97 7.41 11.80
C GLY A 78 11.63 8.51 12.82
N GLN A 79 12.41 9.58 12.93
CA GLN A 79 12.09 10.72 13.83
C GLN A 79 11.02 11.65 13.26
N LEU A 80 10.87 11.70 11.94
CA LEU A 80 9.82 12.48 11.28
C LEU A 80 8.60 11.59 11.04
N PRO A 81 7.38 12.02 11.45
CA PRO A 81 6.16 11.31 11.10
C PRO A 81 6.03 11.14 9.59
N ALA A 82 5.54 9.97 9.15
CA ALA A 82 5.19 9.78 7.76
C ALA A 82 4.08 10.77 7.36
N GLY A 83 4.15 11.28 6.13
CA GLY A 83 3.03 12.03 5.56
C GLY A 83 1.78 11.15 5.46
N PRO A 84 0.59 11.74 5.33
CA PRO A 84 -0.63 10.97 5.09
C PRO A 84 -0.48 10.13 3.82
N THR A 85 -1.14 8.97 3.80
CA THR A 85 -1.27 8.17 2.58
C THR A 85 -1.85 9.04 1.47
N GLY A 86 -1.27 8.94 0.26
CA GLY A 86 -1.80 9.63 -0.90
C GLY A 86 -3.25 9.23 -1.21
N PRO A 87 -4.00 10.04 -1.97
CA PRO A 87 -5.32 9.67 -2.42
C PRO A 87 -5.27 8.37 -3.25
N GLN A 88 -6.37 7.62 -3.25
CA GLN A 88 -6.53 6.49 -4.15
C GLN A 88 -6.39 6.96 -5.60
N GLY A 89 -5.71 6.17 -6.43
CA GLY A 89 -5.64 6.42 -7.86
C GLY A 89 -7.01 6.36 -8.54
N PRO A 90 -7.16 6.90 -9.74
CA PRO A 90 -8.41 6.81 -10.50
C PRO A 90 -8.80 5.36 -10.75
N ALA A 91 -10.11 5.10 -10.90
CA ALA A 91 -10.60 3.80 -11.35
C ALA A 91 -10.05 3.46 -12.75
N GLY A 92 -9.83 2.18 -13.00
CA GLY A 92 -9.45 1.69 -14.33
C GLY A 92 -10.59 1.86 -15.36
N PRO A 93 -10.29 1.75 -16.66
CA PRO A 93 -11.30 1.78 -17.70
C PRO A 93 -12.29 0.61 -17.57
N ALA A 94 -13.51 0.79 -18.07
CA ALA A 94 -14.49 -0.30 -18.15
C ALA A 94 -13.99 -1.43 -19.07
N GLY A 95 -14.38 -2.67 -18.76
CA GLY A 95 -14.10 -3.82 -19.63
C GLY A 95 -14.86 -3.77 -20.95
N ALA A 96 -14.42 -4.57 -21.93
CA ALA A 96 -15.11 -4.70 -23.21
C ALA A 96 -16.56 -5.23 -23.02
N PRO A 97 -17.51 -4.87 -23.90
CA PRO A 97 -18.87 -5.40 -23.87
C PRO A 97 -18.90 -6.94 -23.94
N GLY A 98 -19.85 -7.57 -23.25
CA GLY A 98 -20.10 -9.01 -23.36
C GLY A 98 -20.89 -9.38 -24.62
N LEU A 99 -20.94 -10.67 -24.94
CA LEU A 99 -21.77 -11.21 -26.04
C LEU A 99 -23.25 -10.92 -25.78
N SER A 100 -23.99 -10.54 -26.83
CA SER A 100 -25.43 -10.24 -26.75
C SER A 100 -26.26 -11.21 -27.57
N ALA A 101 -27.57 -11.31 -27.24
CA ALA A 101 -28.55 -12.15 -27.95
C ALA A 101 -28.12 -13.62 -28.14
N VAL A 102 -27.52 -14.22 -27.10
CA VAL A 102 -27.13 -15.64 -27.10
C VAL A 102 -28.37 -16.51 -27.31
N GLU A 103 -28.29 -17.43 -28.26
CA GLU A 103 -29.35 -18.37 -28.61
C GLU A 103 -28.77 -19.75 -28.84
N ARG A 104 -29.50 -20.78 -28.41
CA ARG A 104 -29.17 -22.17 -28.71
C ARG A 104 -30.10 -22.67 -29.83
N VAL A 105 -29.51 -23.13 -30.92
CA VAL A 105 -30.23 -23.81 -32.01
C VAL A 105 -29.85 -25.29 -32.06
N GLU A 106 -30.74 -26.13 -32.57
CA GLU A 106 -30.51 -27.57 -32.63
C GLU A 106 -31.06 -28.20 -33.91
N ALA A 107 -30.42 -29.28 -34.35
CA ALA A 107 -30.86 -30.13 -35.44
C ALA A 107 -30.65 -31.61 -35.07
N SER A 108 -31.55 -32.47 -35.52
CA SER A 108 -31.48 -33.91 -35.26
C SER A 108 -31.50 -34.71 -36.57
N SER A 109 -30.72 -35.79 -36.60
CA SER A 109 -30.81 -36.80 -37.66
C SER A 109 -32.12 -37.59 -37.52
N PRO A 110 -32.56 -38.30 -38.59
CA PRO A 110 -33.60 -39.32 -38.46
C PRO A 110 -33.28 -40.37 -37.39
N ASN A 111 -34.31 -40.90 -36.72
CA ASN A 111 -34.18 -41.99 -35.75
C ASN A 111 -34.34 -43.35 -36.45
N ASN A 112 -33.21 -43.93 -36.88
CA ASN A 112 -33.12 -45.20 -37.60
C ASN A 112 -31.73 -45.82 -37.40
N SER A 113 -31.49 -47.02 -37.93
CA SER A 113 -30.19 -47.72 -37.88
C SER A 113 -29.27 -47.37 -39.07
N THR A 114 -29.54 -46.29 -39.80
CA THR A 114 -28.66 -45.86 -40.89
C THR A 114 -27.43 -45.18 -40.31
N THR A 115 -26.25 -45.75 -40.56
CA THR A 115 -24.93 -45.26 -40.12
C THR A 115 -24.04 -44.97 -41.34
N PRO A 116 -23.14 -43.95 -41.32
CA PRO A 116 -22.94 -42.95 -40.26
C PRO A 116 -23.99 -41.84 -40.30
N LYS A 117 -24.14 -41.10 -39.19
CA LYS A 117 -24.97 -39.90 -39.12
C LYS A 117 -24.09 -38.66 -38.99
N VAL A 118 -24.35 -37.71 -39.89
CA VAL A 118 -23.69 -36.40 -39.94
C VAL A 118 -24.77 -35.34 -39.88
N VAL A 119 -24.67 -34.44 -38.90
CA VAL A 119 -25.61 -33.35 -38.72
C VAL A 119 -24.83 -32.04 -38.64
N HIS A 120 -25.32 -31.04 -39.37
CA HIS A 120 -24.83 -29.67 -39.32
C HIS A 120 -25.99 -28.74 -38.94
N ILE A 121 -25.66 -27.66 -38.24
CA ILE A 121 -26.62 -26.60 -37.93
C ILE A 121 -25.93 -25.24 -38.11
N ALA A 122 -26.62 -24.34 -38.80
CA ALA A 122 -26.17 -22.97 -39.01
C ALA A 122 -26.78 -22.03 -37.97
N CYS A 123 -26.01 -21.04 -37.55
CA CYS A 123 -26.55 -19.97 -36.72
C CYS A 123 -27.56 -19.12 -37.51
N PRO A 124 -28.61 -18.58 -36.84
CA PRO A 124 -29.54 -17.65 -37.45
C PRO A 124 -28.84 -16.40 -37.99
N ALA A 125 -29.47 -15.75 -38.98
CA ALA A 125 -28.94 -14.53 -39.57
C ALA A 125 -28.64 -13.45 -38.51
N GLY A 126 -27.48 -12.81 -38.63
CA GLY A 126 -27.02 -11.79 -37.69
C GLY A 126 -26.31 -12.32 -36.44
N LYS A 127 -26.15 -13.63 -36.28
CA LYS A 127 -25.38 -14.24 -35.18
C LYS A 127 -24.17 -15.00 -35.70
N ARG A 128 -23.16 -15.15 -34.85
CA ARG A 128 -21.95 -15.96 -35.10
C ARG A 128 -21.89 -17.11 -34.12
N LEU A 129 -21.25 -18.19 -34.55
CA LEU A 129 -21.06 -19.38 -33.73
C LEU A 129 -20.05 -19.09 -32.62
N VAL A 130 -20.47 -19.35 -31.38
CA VAL A 130 -19.64 -19.20 -30.17
C VAL A 130 -19.18 -20.57 -29.66
N GLY A 131 -19.99 -21.61 -29.91
CA GLY A 131 -19.69 -22.98 -29.51
C GLY A 131 -20.84 -23.92 -29.84
N GLY A 132 -20.73 -25.17 -29.41
CA GLY A 132 -21.76 -26.17 -29.66
C GLY A 132 -21.41 -27.52 -29.06
N GLY A 133 -22.21 -28.53 -29.37
CA GLY A 133 -21.99 -29.90 -28.95
C GLY A 133 -22.96 -30.86 -29.63
N ALA A 134 -22.87 -32.14 -29.28
CA ALA A 134 -23.77 -33.15 -29.82
C ALA A 134 -24.08 -34.26 -28.82
N ARG A 135 -25.21 -34.93 -29.03
CA ARG A 135 -25.69 -36.04 -28.22
C ARG A 135 -26.23 -37.15 -29.10
N VAL A 136 -25.86 -38.38 -28.77
CA VAL A 136 -26.41 -39.61 -29.35
C VAL A 136 -27.53 -40.12 -28.44
N TYR A 137 -28.67 -40.47 -29.04
CA TYR A 137 -29.82 -41.09 -28.35
C TYR A 137 -30.01 -42.52 -28.84
N GLY A 138 -30.16 -43.48 -27.92
CA GLY A 138 -30.50 -44.87 -28.22
C GLY A 138 -29.35 -45.74 -28.76
N GLY A 139 -28.13 -45.21 -28.91
CA GLY A 139 -26.99 -45.91 -29.52
C GLY A 139 -25.95 -46.50 -28.55
N SER A 140 -26.08 -46.31 -27.24
CA SER A 140 -25.08 -46.82 -26.28
C SER A 140 -25.17 -48.35 -26.11
N PRO A 141 -24.03 -49.08 -25.97
CA PRO A 141 -22.64 -48.61 -26.04
C PRO A 141 -22.04 -48.64 -27.45
N LYS A 142 -22.82 -49.01 -28.48
CA LYS A 142 -22.35 -49.38 -29.82
C LYS A 142 -22.33 -48.24 -30.85
N VAL A 143 -22.56 -46.99 -30.42
CA VAL A 143 -22.50 -45.81 -31.27
C VAL A 143 -21.53 -44.82 -30.62
N ALA A 144 -20.54 -44.40 -31.40
CA ALA A 144 -19.54 -43.42 -30.99
C ALA A 144 -19.77 -42.09 -31.71
N LEU A 145 -19.79 -41.00 -30.93
CA LEU A 145 -19.61 -39.65 -31.44
C LEU A 145 -18.11 -39.44 -31.68
N TRP A 146 -17.69 -39.31 -32.93
CA TRP A 146 -16.25 -39.23 -33.28
C TRP A 146 -15.82 -37.84 -33.73
N ALA A 147 -16.76 -36.94 -34.03
CA ALA A 147 -16.47 -35.54 -34.31
C ALA A 147 -17.54 -34.62 -33.71
N SER A 148 -17.10 -33.50 -33.14
CA SER A 148 -17.95 -32.40 -32.67
C SER A 148 -17.14 -31.10 -32.70
N PHE A 149 -17.32 -30.25 -33.71
CA PHE A 149 -16.49 -29.06 -33.92
C PHE A 149 -17.22 -27.97 -34.73
N PRO A 150 -16.79 -26.69 -34.61
CA PRO A 150 -17.21 -25.64 -35.52
C PRO A 150 -16.61 -25.87 -36.92
N ASP A 151 -17.45 -26.03 -37.93
CA ASP A 151 -17.03 -26.22 -39.34
C ASP A 151 -16.57 -24.89 -39.95
N ASN A 152 -17.19 -23.77 -39.53
CA ASN A 152 -16.79 -22.39 -39.81
C ASN A 152 -17.42 -21.43 -38.77
N ASP A 153 -17.27 -20.12 -38.97
CA ASP A 153 -17.82 -19.05 -38.12
C ASP A 153 -19.35 -19.09 -37.90
N ASN A 154 -20.09 -19.90 -38.67
CA ASN A 154 -21.55 -19.93 -38.65
C ASN A 154 -22.14 -21.35 -38.53
N ILE A 155 -21.36 -22.41 -38.74
CA ILE A 155 -21.87 -23.79 -38.81
C ILE A 155 -21.18 -24.67 -37.76
N TYR A 156 -21.99 -25.34 -36.93
CA TYR A 156 -21.50 -26.40 -36.04
C TYR A 156 -21.83 -27.77 -36.61
N ARG A 157 -20.88 -28.71 -36.51
CA ARG A 157 -20.99 -30.04 -37.09
C ARG A 157 -20.66 -31.12 -36.06
N ALA A 158 -21.41 -32.22 -36.13
CA ALA A 158 -21.04 -33.43 -35.42
C ALA A 158 -21.34 -34.70 -36.23
N ASN A 159 -20.53 -35.72 -35.99
CA ASN A 159 -20.60 -37.00 -36.68
C ASN A 159 -20.58 -38.15 -35.66
N ALA A 160 -21.49 -39.11 -35.85
CA ALA A 160 -21.53 -40.33 -35.08
C ALA A 160 -21.63 -41.55 -36.00
N THR A 161 -21.09 -42.68 -35.56
CA THR A 161 -21.14 -43.95 -36.28
C THR A 161 -21.38 -45.10 -35.31
N GLU A 162 -22.04 -46.14 -35.80
CA GLU A 162 -22.02 -47.45 -35.15
C GLU A 162 -20.59 -48.00 -35.15
N THR A 163 -20.12 -48.50 -34.01
CA THR A 163 -18.80 -49.13 -33.83
C THR A 163 -18.84 -50.63 -34.14
N ASP A 164 -20.02 -51.22 -34.07
CA ASP A 164 -20.35 -52.60 -34.44
C ASP A 164 -21.77 -52.62 -35.02
N ALA A 165 -22.16 -53.69 -35.71
CA ALA A 165 -23.53 -53.85 -36.19
C ALA A 165 -24.56 -53.61 -35.07
N PHE A 166 -25.42 -52.60 -35.26
CA PHE A 166 -26.43 -52.20 -34.31
C PHE A 166 -27.80 -52.11 -34.98
N VAL A 167 -28.68 -53.05 -34.62
CA VAL A 167 -30.03 -53.15 -35.20
C VAL A 167 -31.00 -52.09 -34.67
N PRO A 168 -30.98 -51.69 -33.37
CA PRO A 168 -31.89 -50.67 -32.87
C PRO A 168 -31.69 -49.30 -33.52
N SER A 169 -32.76 -48.51 -33.55
CA SER A 169 -32.71 -47.15 -34.08
C SER A 169 -32.06 -46.18 -33.09
N TRP A 170 -31.26 -45.26 -33.62
CA TRP A 170 -30.63 -44.20 -32.85
C TRP A 170 -30.68 -42.87 -33.61
N SER A 171 -30.42 -41.76 -32.92
CA SER A 171 -30.34 -40.43 -33.52
C SER A 171 -29.18 -39.62 -32.95
N LEU A 172 -28.70 -38.69 -33.75
CA LEU A 172 -27.70 -37.68 -33.40
C LEU A 172 -28.37 -36.31 -33.37
N THR A 173 -28.31 -35.64 -32.24
CA THR A 173 -28.73 -34.23 -32.09
C THR A 173 -27.50 -33.36 -31.93
N VAL A 174 -27.45 -32.27 -32.69
CA VAL A 174 -26.37 -31.28 -32.67
C VAL A 174 -26.92 -29.94 -32.21
N TYR A 175 -26.19 -29.29 -31.31
CA TYR A 175 -26.52 -27.99 -30.74
C TYR A 175 -25.46 -26.98 -31.15
N ALA A 176 -25.87 -25.76 -31.51
CA ALA A 176 -24.99 -24.61 -31.67
C ALA A 176 -25.43 -23.48 -30.75
N ILE A 177 -24.46 -22.78 -30.18
CA ILE A 177 -24.62 -21.57 -29.38
C ILE A 177 -24.19 -20.40 -30.25
N CYS A 178 -25.12 -19.52 -30.55
CA CYS A 178 -24.97 -18.42 -31.48
C CYS A 178 -25.19 -17.09 -30.75
N ALA A 179 -24.37 -16.08 -31.00
CA ALA A 179 -24.52 -14.77 -30.38
C ALA A 179 -24.23 -13.64 -31.37
N VAL A 180 -24.73 -12.44 -31.08
CA VAL A 180 -24.33 -11.23 -31.80
C VAL A 180 -22.98 -10.80 -31.27
N THR A 181 -21.98 -10.79 -32.13
CA THR A 181 -20.67 -10.21 -31.83
C THR A 181 -20.72 -8.71 -32.15
N SER A 182 -20.65 -7.88 -31.12
CA SER A 182 -20.57 -6.41 -31.20
C SER A 182 -19.28 -5.93 -31.85
#